data_AF-A0A525CP30-F1
#
_entry.id   AF-A0A525CP30-F1
#
_cell.length_a   1.000
_cell.length_b   1.000
_cell.length_c   1.000
_cell.angle_alpha   90.00
_cell.angle_beta   90.00
_cell.angle_gamma   90.00
#
_symmetry.space_group_name_H-M   'P 1'
#
loop_
_entity.id
_entity.type
_entity.pdbx_description
1 polymer ?
#
loop_
_entity_poly.entity_id
_entity_poly.type
_entity_poly.pdbx_seq_one_letter_code
_entity_poly.pdbx_strand_id
1 'polypeptide(L)'
;MNFLSKAAPLLLLTSISANLHAGDYDYKPGLWEIKTTMEVEGVPAQMKALMKVPPVVEQECIKANEDLFKSDNECKYDTKRINANKIQVTFKCLEDGREMTGKGETTFSGETLSSWTEMKTQGPTGPMTMKNTTTGKYIGSCK
;
A
#
# COMPACT_ATOMS: atom_id res chain seq x y z
N MET A 1 60.18 -49.17 -11.10
CA MET A 1 59.60 -49.25 -9.75
C MET A 1 58.51 -48.19 -9.66
N ASN A 2 57.30 -48.64 -9.40
CA ASN A 2 56.02 -47.92 -9.38
C ASN A 2 56.03 -46.64 -8.52
N PHE A 3 55.20 -45.62 -8.83
CA PHE A 3 53.84 -45.49 -8.28
C PHE A 3 53.22 -44.09 -8.52
N LEU A 4 51.99 -44.13 -9.06
CA LEU A 4 50.79 -43.38 -8.67
C LEU A 4 50.73 -41.84 -8.82
N SER A 5 50.07 -41.46 -9.93
CA SER A 5 48.87 -40.63 -10.01
C SER A 5 48.35 -40.00 -8.71
N LYS A 6 48.18 -38.67 -8.72
CA LYS A 6 47.22 -37.95 -7.87
C LYS A 6 46.41 -36.98 -8.72
N ALA A 7 45.27 -37.45 -9.20
CA ALA A 7 44.22 -36.59 -9.74
C ALA A 7 43.60 -35.78 -8.59
N ALA A 8 43.71 -34.45 -8.66
CA ALA A 8 43.04 -33.55 -7.72
C ALA A 8 41.58 -33.36 -8.16
N PRO A 9 40.58 -33.56 -7.29
CA PRO A 9 39.18 -33.33 -7.65
C PRO A 9 38.93 -31.82 -7.65
N LEU A 10 38.61 -31.29 -8.82
CA LEU A 10 38.17 -29.91 -9.00
C LEU A 10 36.74 -29.81 -8.44
N LEU A 11 36.59 -29.40 -7.17
CA LEU A 11 35.29 -29.10 -6.57
C LEU A 11 34.72 -27.83 -7.22
N LEU A 12 33.79 -28.02 -8.17
CA LEU A 12 32.94 -26.96 -8.71
C LEU A 12 31.96 -26.50 -7.61
N LEU A 13 32.30 -25.42 -6.91
CA LEU A 13 31.35 -24.66 -6.10
C LEU A 13 30.34 -23.98 -7.04
N THR A 14 29.19 -24.62 -7.27
CA THR A 14 28.05 -23.97 -7.89
C THR A 14 27.42 -23.03 -6.88
N SER A 15 27.72 -21.75 -7.01
CA SER A 15 27.06 -20.66 -6.29
C SER A 15 25.57 -20.69 -6.61
N ILE A 16 24.74 -21.19 -5.70
CA ILE A 16 23.29 -21.00 -5.78
C ILE A 16 23.07 -19.52 -5.48
N SER A 17 22.98 -18.70 -6.53
CA SER A 17 22.47 -17.34 -6.44
C SER A 17 21.01 -17.44 -6.04
N ALA A 18 20.73 -17.39 -4.74
CA ALA A 18 19.39 -17.11 -4.26
C ALA A 18 19.01 -15.74 -4.82
N ASN A 19 18.18 -15.73 -5.87
CA ASN A 19 17.49 -14.53 -6.30
C ASN A 19 16.63 -14.10 -5.10
N LEU A 20 17.12 -13.16 -4.31
CA LEU A 20 16.33 -12.40 -3.36
C LEU A 20 15.30 -11.63 -4.19
N HIS A 21 14.16 -12.26 -4.52
CA HIS A 21 12.99 -11.50 -4.91
C HIS A 21 12.66 -10.65 -3.69
N ALA A 22 12.65 -9.33 -3.86
CA ALA A 22 12.01 -8.44 -2.90
C ALA A 22 10.61 -9.01 -2.69
N GLY A 23 10.36 -9.66 -1.55
CA GLY A 23 9.26 -10.62 -1.43
C GLY A 23 7.94 -9.98 -1.84
N ASP A 24 7.01 -10.70 -2.44
CA ASP A 24 5.72 -10.10 -2.74
C ASP A 24 4.97 -9.75 -1.44
N TYR A 25 4.05 -8.79 -1.50
CA TYR A 25 3.11 -8.58 -0.41
C TYR A 25 2.13 -9.76 -0.34
N ASP A 26 1.54 -10.01 0.83
CA ASP A 26 0.55 -11.07 1.02
C ASP A 26 -0.82 -10.69 0.43
N TYR A 27 -0.86 -10.45 -0.89
CA TYR A 27 -2.08 -10.15 -1.64
C TYR A 27 -2.09 -10.91 -2.98
N LYS A 28 -3.27 -11.06 -3.56
CA LYS A 28 -3.45 -11.65 -4.89
C LYS A 28 -3.55 -10.57 -5.98
N PRO A 29 -2.72 -10.61 -7.03
CA PRO A 29 -2.96 -9.83 -8.24
C PRO A 29 -4.33 -10.17 -8.85
N GLY A 30 -5.07 -9.15 -9.29
CA GLY A 30 -6.38 -9.30 -9.94
C GLY A 30 -7.34 -8.16 -9.63
N LEU A 31 -8.64 -8.43 -9.78
CA LEU A 31 -9.72 -7.50 -9.53
C LEU A 31 -10.12 -7.52 -8.05
N TRP A 32 -10.19 -6.34 -7.46
CA TRP A 32 -10.54 -6.13 -6.06
C TRP A 32 -11.76 -5.23 -5.96
N GLU A 33 -12.68 -5.56 -5.05
CA GLU A 33 -13.71 -4.63 -4.58
C GLU A 33 -13.17 -3.90 -3.35
N ILE A 34 -13.11 -2.58 -3.43
CA ILE A 34 -12.57 -1.69 -2.41
C ILE A 34 -13.72 -0.86 -1.86
N LYS A 35 -13.88 -0.87 -0.54
CA LYS A 35 -14.85 -0.06 0.18
C LYS A 35 -14.11 0.92 1.08
N THR A 36 -14.38 2.20 0.91
CA THR A 36 -13.76 3.28 1.69
C THR A 36 -14.83 4.06 2.46
N THR A 37 -14.59 4.28 3.74
CA THR A 37 -15.41 5.12 4.62
C THR A 37 -14.58 6.30 5.11
N MET A 38 -15.16 7.49 5.06
CA MET A 38 -14.50 8.73 5.43
C MET A 38 -15.14 9.36 6.66
N GLU A 39 -14.31 9.82 7.59
CA GLU A 39 -14.69 10.58 8.76
C GLU A 39 -13.94 11.91 8.78
N VAL A 40 -14.64 12.98 9.16
CA VAL A 40 -14.08 14.33 9.23
C VAL A 40 -14.09 14.83 10.67
N GLU A 41 -12.93 15.32 11.13
CA GLU A 41 -12.71 15.95 12.42
C GLU A 41 -12.30 17.42 12.25
N GLY A 42 -12.49 18.23 13.30
CA GLY A 42 -12.20 19.68 13.27
C GLY A 42 -13.35 20.56 12.77
N VAL A 43 -14.55 19.98 12.66
CA VAL A 43 -15.76 20.66 12.18
C VAL A 43 -16.83 20.74 13.28
N PRO A 44 -17.66 21.80 13.31
CA PRO A 44 -18.74 21.92 14.29
C PRO A 44 -19.70 20.71 14.27
N ALA A 45 -20.22 20.30 15.42
CA ALA A 45 -21.09 19.13 15.55
C ALA A 45 -22.34 19.21 14.65
N GLN A 46 -22.92 20.41 14.52
CA GLN A 46 -24.04 20.67 13.61
C GLN A 46 -23.69 20.40 12.14
N MET A 47 -22.44 20.63 11.74
CA MET A 47 -21.97 20.41 10.38
C MET A 47 -21.59 18.93 10.17
N LYS A 48 -21.02 18.27 11.18
CA LYS A 48 -20.67 16.84 11.11
C LYS A 48 -21.87 15.96 10.77
N ALA A 49 -23.06 16.29 11.29
CA ALA A 49 -24.29 15.58 10.97
C ALA A 49 -24.71 15.70 9.50
N LEU A 50 -24.34 16.80 8.84
CA LEU A 50 -24.61 17.08 7.42
C LEU A 50 -23.55 16.50 6.49
N MET A 51 -22.32 16.27 6.98
CA MET A 51 -21.20 15.71 6.21
C MET A 51 -21.10 14.18 6.28
N LYS A 52 -22.24 13.49 6.45
CA LYS A 52 -22.28 12.03 6.35
C LYS A 52 -22.09 11.61 4.89
N VAL A 53 -20.86 11.28 4.53
CA VAL A 53 -20.53 10.74 3.22
C VAL A 53 -20.80 9.23 3.25
N PRO A 54 -21.64 8.69 2.34
CA PRO A 54 -21.85 7.26 2.26
C PRO A 54 -20.54 6.56 1.89
N PRO A 55 -20.32 5.30 2.32
CA PRO A 55 -19.16 4.54 1.89
C PRO A 55 -19.11 4.44 0.37
N VAL A 56 -17.93 4.69 -0.20
CA VAL A 56 -17.66 4.52 -1.62
C VAL A 56 -17.23 3.08 -1.85
N VAL A 57 -17.77 2.43 -2.88
CA VAL A 57 -17.41 1.06 -3.29
C VAL A 57 -17.01 1.09 -4.74
N GLU A 58 -15.78 0.66 -5.01
CA GLU A 58 -15.15 0.70 -6.33
C GLU A 58 -14.48 -0.64 -6.64
N GLN A 59 -14.25 -0.91 -7.93
CA GLN A 59 -13.52 -2.08 -8.37
C GLN A 59 -12.22 -1.66 -9.05
N GLU A 60 -11.09 -2.18 -8.56
CA GLU A 60 -9.77 -1.86 -9.08
C GLU A 60 -9.01 -3.10 -9.50
N CYS A 61 -8.32 -3.01 -10.64
CA CYS A 61 -7.43 -4.05 -11.11
C CYS A 61 -6.00 -3.76 -10.62
N ILE A 62 -5.50 -4.62 -9.72
CA ILE A 62 -4.17 -4.52 -9.12
C ILE A 62 -3.30 -5.62 -9.75
N LYS A 63 -2.35 -5.25 -10.61
CA LYS A 63 -1.53 -6.23 -11.36
C LYS A 63 -0.16 -6.43 -10.71
N ALA A 64 0.40 -5.40 -10.10
CA ALA A 64 1.72 -5.43 -9.47
C ALA A 64 1.76 -4.61 -8.17
N ASN A 65 2.82 -4.82 -7.36
CA ASN A 65 3.03 -4.10 -6.10
C ASN A 65 3.02 -2.57 -6.30
N GLU A 66 3.54 -2.11 -7.44
CA GLU A 66 3.62 -0.71 -7.84
C GLU A 66 2.23 -0.08 -8.06
N ASP A 67 1.22 -0.90 -8.34
CA ASP A 67 -0.15 -0.41 -8.52
C ASP A 67 -0.82 0.00 -7.20
N LEU A 68 -0.32 -0.49 -6.06
CA LEU A 68 -0.93 -0.23 -4.75
C LEU A 68 -0.71 1.22 -4.26
N PHE A 69 0.37 1.87 -4.70
CA PHE A 69 0.77 3.22 -4.23
C PHE A 69 1.34 4.06 -5.37
N LYS A 70 0.59 4.22 -6.46
CA LYS A 70 1.02 5.07 -7.57
C LYS A 70 1.12 6.52 -7.09
N SER A 71 2.35 7.05 -7.08
CA SER A 71 2.56 8.49 -7.00
C SER A 71 2.21 9.12 -8.35
N ASP A 72 1.55 10.26 -8.32
CA ASP A 72 1.33 11.10 -9.48
C ASP A 72 1.96 12.49 -9.25
N ASN A 73 1.69 13.44 -10.14
CA ASN A 73 2.24 14.78 -10.04
C ASN A 73 1.65 15.58 -8.86
N GLU A 74 0.53 15.14 -8.31
CA GLU A 74 -0.25 15.84 -7.28
C GLU A 74 0.02 15.25 -5.89
N CYS A 75 0.27 13.94 -5.79
CA CYS A 75 0.55 13.24 -4.53
C CYS A 75 1.86 12.44 -4.57
N LYS A 76 2.78 12.79 -3.66
CA LYS A 76 4.02 12.06 -3.41
C LYS A 76 3.85 11.12 -2.23
N TYR A 77 4.11 9.83 -2.44
CA TYR A 77 4.04 8.80 -1.41
C TYR A 77 5.45 8.34 -1.02
N ASP A 78 5.69 8.20 0.28
CA ASP A 78 6.84 7.52 0.86
C ASP A 78 6.33 6.27 1.59
N THR A 79 6.57 5.11 0.99
CA THR A 79 6.12 3.81 1.48
C THR A 79 7.25 3.07 2.16
N LYS A 80 7.01 2.64 3.39
CA LYS A 80 7.89 1.76 4.15
C LYS A 80 7.26 0.39 4.32
N ARG A 81 7.85 -0.61 3.69
CA ARG A 81 7.52 -2.01 3.94
C ARG A 81 7.97 -2.42 5.34
N ILE A 82 7.05 -2.97 6.13
CA ILE A 82 7.35 -3.52 7.47
C ILE A 82 7.58 -5.02 7.38
N ASN A 83 6.71 -5.73 6.67
CA ASN A 83 6.83 -7.16 6.38
C ASN A 83 5.99 -7.52 5.13
N ALA A 84 5.70 -8.80 4.88
CA ALA A 84 4.85 -9.21 3.75
C ALA A 84 3.40 -8.75 3.89
N ASN A 85 2.90 -8.63 5.12
CA ASN A 85 1.52 -8.29 5.41
C ASN A 85 1.29 -6.81 5.67
N LYS A 86 2.32 -6.00 5.88
CA LYS A 86 2.15 -4.63 6.40
C LYS A 86 3.07 -3.61 5.72
N ILE A 87 2.45 -2.51 5.31
CA ILE A 87 3.12 -1.32 4.78
C ILE A 87 2.65 -0.11 5.56
N GLN A 88 3.57 0.80 5.85
CA GLN A 88 3.27 2.15 6.31
C GLN A 88 3.52 3.14 5.19
N VAL A 89 2.69 4.16 5.10
CA VAL A 89 2.82 5.21 4.09
C VAL A 89 2.76 6.57 4.75
N THR A 90 3.59 7.49 4.29
CA THR A 90 3.39 8.92 4.48
C THR A 90 3.23 9.55 3.11
N PHE A 91 2.42 10.59 3.01
CA PHE A 91 2.20 11.25 1.73
C PHE A 91 2.08 12.76 1.88
N LYS A 92 2.46 13.44 0.81
CA LYS A 92 2.27 14.88 0.65
C LYS A 92 1.57 15.11 -0.68
N CYS A 93 0.41 15.74 -0.62
CA CYS A 93 -0.38 16.09 -1.80
C CYS A 93 -0.43 17.61 -1.95
N LEU A 94 -0.47 18.09 -3.19
CA LEU A 94 -0.68 19.48 -3.54
C LEU A 94 -1.95 19.58 -4.39
N GLU A 95 -3.02 20.11 -3.81
CA GLU A 95 -4.31 20.29 -4.48
C GLU A 95 -4.69 21.78 -4.41
N ASP A 96 -4.96 22.40 -5.56
CA ASP A 96 -5.25 23.85 -5.67
C ASP A 96 -4.24 24.76 -4.94
N GLY A 97 -2.95 24.36 -4.95
CA GLY A 97 -1.88 25.09 -4.27
C GLY A 97 -1.87 24.94 -2.75
N ARG A 98 -2.69 24.05 -2.18
CA ARG A 98 -2.70 23.72 -0.75
C ARG A 98 -1.94 22.42 -0.52
N GLU A 99 -0.92 22.48 0.33
CA GLU A 99 -0.23 21.28 0.79
C GLU A 99 -1.09 20.54 1.81
N MET A 100 -1.28 19.25 1.55
CA MET A 100 -1.90 18.30 2.46
C MET A 100 -0.87 17.25 2.83
N THR A 101 -0.86 16.86 4.09
CA THR A 101 0.06 15.82 4.57
C THR A 101 -0.74 14.71 5.23
N GLY A 102 -0.27 13.49 5.06
CA GLY A 102 -0.94 12.36 5.65
C GLY A 102 -0.02 11.19 5.94
N LYS A 103 -0.60 10.23 6.65
CA LYS A 103 0.01 8.96 7.00
C LYS A 103 -1.04 7.86 6.94
N GLY A 104 -0.58 6.64 6.82
CA GLY A 104 -1.47 5.49 6.88
C GLY A 104 -0.73 4.19 7.01
N GLU A 105 -1.51 3.13 7.08
CA GLU A 105 -1.02 1.78 7.14
C GLU A 105 -1.98 0.86 6.41
N THR A 106 -1.43 -0.08 5.65
CA THR A 106 -2.18 -1.11 4.96
C THR A 106 -1.72 -2.48 5.46
N THR A 107 -2.68 -3.32 5.79
CA THR A 107 -2.50 -4.72 6.17
C THR A 107 -3.13 -5.63 5.12
N PHE A 108 -2.35 -6.57 4.59
CA PHE A 108 -2.77 -7.58 3.62
C PHE A 108 -2.94 -8.94 4.28
N SER A 109 -3.94 -9.70 3.82
CA SER A 109 -4.23 -11.06 4.25
C SER A 109 -4.80 -11.86 3.08
N GLY A 110 -3.95 -12.14 2.10
CA GLY A 110 -4.22 -12.92 0.90
C GLY A 110 -5.31 -12.31 0.00
N GLU A 111 -6.57 -12.65 0.28
CA GLU A 111 -7.75 -12.22 -0.47
C GLU A 111 -8.46 -11.01 0.13
N THR A 112 -7.91 -10.47 1.23
CA THR A 112 -8.44 -9.29 1.90
C THR A 112 -7.34 -8.29 2.21
N LEU A 113 -7.74 -7.01 2.30
CA LEU A 113 -6.88 -5.95 2.83
C LEU A 113 -7.69 -5.03 3.72
N SER A 114 -6.99 -4.41 4.67
CA SER A 114 -7.51 -3.34 5.51
C SER A 114 -6.51 -2.21 5.53
N SER A 115 -6.97 -0.98 5.38
CA SER A 115 -6.13 0.21 5.37
C SER A 115 -6.77 1.31 6.20
N TRP A 116 -5.94 2.16 6.81
CA TRP A 116 -6.38 3.42 7.37
C TRP A 116 -5.43 4.53 6.91
N THR A 117 -5.98 5.71 6.68
CA THR A 117 -5.20 6.92 6.43
C THR A 117 -5.75 8.08 7.27
N GLU A 118 -4.84 8.96 7.68
CA GLU A 118 -5.14 10.22 8.33
C GLU A 118 -4.48 11.33 7.50
N MET A 119 -5.28 12.27 7.02
CA MET A 119 -4.84 13.41 6.24
C MET A 119 -5.18 14.70 6.98
N LYS A 120 -4.20 15.59 7.08
CA LYS A 120 -4.35 16.93 7.67
C LYS A 120 -4.40 17.95 6.55
N THR A 121 -5.41 18.80 6.61
CA THR A 121 -5.66 19.86 5.62
C THR A 121 -6.28 21.10 6.30
N GLN A 122 -6.47 22.17 5.53
CA GLN A 122 -7.16 23.38 5.97
C GLN A 122 -8.57 23.40 5.38
N GLY A 123 -9.57 23.38 6.26
CA GLY A 123 -10.98 23.54 5.89
C GLY A 123 -11.45 24.99 5.96
N PRO A 124 -12.72 25.26 5.59
CA PRO A 124 -13.29 26.61 5.61
C PRO A 124 -13.28 27.29 6.99
N THR A 125 -13.29 26.51 8.06
CA THR A 125 -13.37 26.98 9.45
C THR A 125 -12.06 26.81 10.22
N GLY A 126 -10.97 26.40 9.56
CA GLY A 126 -9.67 26.13 10.19
C GLY A 126 -9.16 24.70 9.92
N PRO A 127 -8.19 24.22 10.73
CA PRO A 127 -7.58 22.90 10.54
C PRO A 127 -8.60 21.77 10.61
N MET A 128 -8.48 20.85 9.65
CA MET A 128 -9.34 19.69 9.49
C MET A 128 -8.47 18.43 9.41
N THR A 129 -8.98 17.33 9.98
CA THR A 129 -8.41 16.00 9.78
C THR A 129 -9.44 15.10 9.10
N MET A 130 -9.03 14.48 8.01
CA MET A 130 -9.80 13.46 7.31
C MET A 130 -9.22 12.10 7.68
N LYS A 131 -10.08 11.18 8.16
CA LYS A 131 -9.72 9.80 8.47
C LYS A 131 -10.46 8.89 7.52
N ASN A 132 -9.71 8.11 6.74
CA ASN A 132 -10.31 7.10 5.87
C ASN A 132 -10.00 5.72 6.43
N THR A 133 -11.00 4.85 6.39
CA THR A 133 -10.84 3.42 6.60
C THR A 133 -11.26 2.70 5.34
N THR A 134 -10.43 1.78 4.88
CA THR A 134 -10.63 1.06 3.63
C THR A 134 -10.55 -0.43 3.89
N THR A 135 -11.47 -1.18 3.31
CA THR A 135 -11.44 -2.64 3.25
C THR A 135 -11.46 -3.07 1.80
N GLY A 136 -10.65 -4.05 1.43
CA GLY A 136 -10.67 -4.63 0.09
C GLY A 136 -10.87 -6.13 0.12
N LYS A 137 -11.52 -6.65 -0.92
CA LYS A 137 -11.74 -8.08 -1.14
C LYS A 137 -11.40 -8.45 -2.58
N TYR A 138 -10.61 -9.50 -2.77
CA TYR A 138 -10.36 -10.08 -4.08
C TYR A 138 -11.65 -10.68 -4.66
N ILE A 139 -11.99 -10.30 -5.90
CA ILE A 139 -13.23 -10.73 -6.58
C ILE A 139 -12.99 -11.47 -7.90
N GLY A 140 -11.73 -11.63 -8.34
CA GLY A 140 -11.38 -12.45 -9.49
C GLY A 140 -10.23 -11.90 -10.30
N SER A 141 -10.05 -12.41 -11.51
CA SER A 141 -9.06 -11.87 -12.45
C SER A 141 -9.52 -10.53 -13.01
N CYS A 142 -8.57 -9.66 -13.37
CA CYS A 142 -8.88 -8.50 -14.19
C CYS A 142 -9.44 -8.91 -15.55
N LYS A 143 -10.29 -8.06 -16.13
CA LYS A 143 -10.81 -8.23 -17.49
C LYS A 143 -9.85 -7.66 -18.54
#